data_AF-X1SAQ2-F1
#
_entry.id   AF-X1SAQ2-F1
#
_cell.length_a   1.000
_cell.length_b   1.000
_cell.length_c   1.000
_cell.angle_alpha   90.00
_cell.angle_beta   90.00
_cell.angle_gamma   90.00
#
_symmetry.space_group_name_H-M   'P 1'
#
loop_
_entity.id
_entity.type
_entity.pdbx_description
1 polymer ?
#
loop_
_entity_poly.entity_id
_entity_poly.type
_entity_poly.pdbx_seq_one_letter_code
_entity_poly.pdbx_strand_id
1 'polypeptide(L)'
;MNTGEGGLSKYHLSGNPDIMMQIGPGLFGVRTPGGEFSWEEFKKKSEIEQVKAFEIKLAQGAKIRGGHIEGQKVTEEIAQIRLVEPGQTINSPNRFYEFKNFNELFEFVERMRDVGGKPIGIKIVVGDLDALEEMTKTMRDTGKGPDFITVDGGEGGTGATYQELADAVGLPIMSALPLVDEMLKKYGVRNRVKLIASGKLTSPDKVAVALAMGADLVNIARGFMISVGCIMAEIC
;
A
#
# COMPACT_ATOMS: atom_id res chain seq x y z
N MET A 1 5.73 -9.88 -5.59
CA MET A 1 4.56 -9.26 -6.26
C MET A 1 3.67 -8.60 -5.21
N ASN A 2 3.02 -7.47 -5.52
CA ASN A 2 2.02 -6.85 -4.64
C ASN A 2 0.62 -7.03 -5.26
N THR A 3 -0.39 -7.40 -4.47
CA THR A 3 -1.75 -7.71 -4.96
C THR A 3 -2.58 -6.46 -5.30
N GLY A 4 -2.20 -5.29 -4.78
CA GLY A 4 -3.08 -4.13 -4.71
C GLY A 4 -4.24 -4.35 -3.73
N GLU A 5 -5.16 -3.38 -3.68
CA GLU A 5 -6.24 -3.31 -2.69
C GLU A 5 -7.37 -4.32 -2.90
N GLY A 6 -7.38 -5.05 -4.01
CA GLY A 6 -8.53 -5.86 -4.46
C GLY A 6 -8.66 -7.22 -3.79
N GLY A 7 -7.79 -7.56 -2.83
CA GLY A 7 -7.70 -8.90 -2.26
C GLY A 7 -6.75 -9.83 -3.04
N LEU A 8 -6.58 -11.05 -2.53
CA LEU A 8 -5.71 -12.07 -3.12
C LEU A 8 -6.51 -13.04 -3.99
N SER A 9 -6.18 -13.10 -5.28
CA SER A 9 -6.81 -14.02 -6.25
C SER A 9 -5.94 -15.24 -6.58
N LYS A 10 -6.56 -16.30 -7.12
CA LYS A 10 -5.84 -17.49 -7.62
C LYS A 10 -4.80 -17.17 -8.70
N TYR A 11 -5.00 -16.10 -9.47
CA TYR A 11 -4.05 -15.68 -10.51
C TYR A 11 -2.77 -15.10 -9.92
N HIS A 12 -2.83 -14.45 -8.75
CA HIS A 12 -1.62 -14.02 -8.04
C HIS A 12 -0.77 -15.20 -7.57
N LEU A 13 -1.41 -16.33 -7.24
CA LEU A 13 -0.74 -17.55 -6.82
C LEU A 13 -0.14 -18.33 -7.99
N SER A 14 -0.51 -17.99 -9.23
CA SER A 14 0.03 -18.64 -10.41
C SER A 14 1.53 -18.36 -10.54
N GLY A 15 2.32 -19.42 -10.73
CA GLY A 15 3.78 -19.32 -10.80
C GLY A 15 4.51 -19.27 -9.46
N ASN A 16 3.81 -19.49 -8.34
CA ASN A 16 4.37 -19.56 -6.98
C ASN A 16 5.26 -18.35 -6.58
N PRO A 17 4.81 -17.09 -6.78
CA PRO A 17 5.62 -15.93 -6.43
C PRO A 17 5.59 -15.64 -4.92
N ASP A 18 6.57 -14.88 -4.42
CA ASP A 18 6.45 -14.23 -3.12
C ASP A 18 5.49 -13.03 -3.22
N ILE A 19 4.54 -12.96 -2.30
CA ILE A 19 3.42 -12.01 -2.32
C ILE A 19 3.45 -11.09 -1.10
N MET A 20 3.33 -9.79 -1.38
CA MET A 20 2.92 -8.76 -0.44
C MET A 20 1.44 -8.47 -0.68
N MET A 21 0.58 -8.83 0.28
CA MET A 21 -0.86 -8.56 0.15
C MET A 21 -1.16 -7.15 0.68
N GLN A 22 -1.63 -6.27 -0.19
CA GLN A 22 -1.99 -4.91 0.17
C GLN A 22 -3.44 -4.83 0.65
N ILE A 23 -3.65 -4.12 1.76
CA ILE A 23 -4.95 -3.92 2.40
C ILE A 23 -5.24 -2.42 2.34
N GLY A 24 -6.26 -2.04 1.57
CA GLY A 24 -6.79 -0.67 1.54
C GLY A 24 -7.99 -0.50 2.47
N PRO A 25 -8.56 0.71 2.59
CA PRO A 25 -9.70 0.99 3.47
C PRO A 25 -10.98 0.20 3.19
N GLY A 26 -11.09 -0.43 2.01
CA GLY A 26 -12.20 -1.33 1.68
C GLY A 26 -12.07 -2.73 2.29
N LEU A 27 -10.91 -3.05 2.87
CA LEU A 27 -10.60 -4.30 3.59
C LEU A 27 -10.85 -5.58 2.77
N PHE A 28 -10.80 -5.48 1.44
CA PHE A 28 -11.15 -6.58 0.55
C PHE A 28 -10.29 -7.81 0.79
N GLY A 29 -10.94 -8.96 0.90
CA GLY A 29 -10.30 -10.24 1.20
C GLY A 29 -9.91 -10.46 2.67
N VAL A 30 -10.12 -9.48 3.57
CA VAL A 30 -9.87 -9.58 5.02
C VAL A 30 -10.97 -8.90 5.85
N ARG A 31 -12.21 -8.94 5.35
CA ARG A 31 -13.38 -8.26 5.93
C ARG A 31 -14.50 -9.23 6.28
N THR A 32 -15.35 -8.81 7.20
CA THR A 32 -16.67 -9.41 7.44
C THR A 32 -17.64 -9.02 6.31
N PRO A 33 -18.82 -9.65 6.23
CA PRO A 33 -19.91 -9.18 5.38
C PRO A 33 -20.33 -7.72 5.69
N GLY A 34 -20.25 -7.30 6.96
CA GLY A 34 -20.53 -5.92 7.40
C GLY A 34 -19.48 -4.90 6.95
N GLY A 35 -18.30 -5.34 6.54
CA GLY A 35 -17.20 -4.50 6.07
C GLY A 35 -16.21 -4.08 7.15
N GLU A 36 -16.32 -4.63 8.34
CA GLU A 36 -15.30 -4.51 9.38
C GLU A 36 -14.12 -5.46 9.12
N PHE A 37 -12.96 -5.15 9.69
CA PHE A 37 -11.79 -6.03 9.62
C PHE A 37 -12.06 -7.39 10.28
N SER A 38 -11.78 -8.48 9.55
CA SER A 38 -11.91 -9.85 10.04
C SER A 38 -10.53 -10.43 10.34
N TRP A 39 -10.22 -10.61 11.63
CA TRP A 39 -9.01 -11.28 12.09
C TRP A 39 -8.93 -12.73 11.64
N GLU A 40 -10.07 -13.40 11.50
CA GLU A 40 -10.13 -14.78 11.00
C GLU A 40 -9.72 -14.84 9.53
N GLU A 41 -10.29 -13.98 8.68
CA GLU A 41 -9.94 -13.94 7.26
C GLU A 41 -8.49 -13.49 7.06
N PHE A 42 -8.03 -12.49 7.82
CA PHE A 42 -6.63 -12.09 7.82
C PHE A 42 -5.69 -13.25 8.15
N LYS A 43 -6.00 -14.02 9.20
CA LYS A 43 -5.20 -15.20 9.59
C LYS A 43 -5.19 -16.27 8.49
N LYS A 44 -6.34 -16.54 7.86
CA LYS A 44 -6.41 -17.46 6.70
C LYS A 44 -5.49 -17.00 5.56
N LYS A 45 -5.43 -15.69 5.29
CA LYS A 45 -4.52 -15.15 4.26
C LYS A 45 -3.06 -15.26 4.66
N SER A 46 -2.72 -15.10 5.94
CA SER A 46 -1.33 -15.17 6.40
C SER A 46 -0.77 -16.59 6.41
N GLU A 47 -1.63 -17.60 6.52
CA GLU A 47 -1.27 -19.03 6.44
C GLU A 47 -0.96 -19.50 5.01
N ILE A 48 -1.30 -18.69 3.99
CA ILE A 48 -0.94 -18.99 2.59
C ILE A 48 0.58 -18.86 2.42
N GLU A 49 1.22 -19.92 1.94
CA GLU A 49 2.69 -20.02 1.86
C GLU A 49 3.33 -18.86 1.07
N GLN A 50 2.74 -18.49 -0.06
CA GLN A 50 3.22 -17.41 -0.92
C GLN A 50 3.14 -16.03 -0.26
N VAL A 51 2.26 -15.83 0.74
CA VAL A 51 2.12 -14.55 1.41
C VAL A 51 3.28 -14.37 2.40
N LYS A 52 4.17 -13.44 2.05
CA LYS A 52 5.39 -13.13 2.81
C LYS A 52 5.27 -11.85 3.62
N ALA A 53 4.37 -10.95 3.26
CA ALA A 53 4.15 -9.68 3.96
C ALA A 53 2.75 -9.12 3.70
N PHE A 54 2.32 -8.19 4.54
CA PHE A 54 1.12 -7.37 4.32
C PHE A 54 1.48 -5.89 4.30
N GLU A 55 0.72 -5.11 3.54
CA GLU A 55 0.92 -3.66 3.44
C GLU A 55 -0.39 -2.91 3.66
N ILE A 56 -0.47 -2.09 4.70
CA ILE A 56 -1.62 -1.19 4.93
C ILE A 56 -1.43 0.03 4.04
N LYS A 57 -2.34 0.22 3.08
CA LYS A 57 -2.29 1.34 2.15
C LYS A 57 -2.99 2.56 2.72
N LEU A 58 -2.22 3.48 3.33
CA LEU A 58 -2.74 4.75 3.84
C LEU A 58 -3.03 5.74 2.72
N ALA A 59 -2.16 5.79 1.71
CA ALA A 59 -2.31 6.67 0.54
C ALA A 59 -1.65 6.08 -0.71
N GLN A 60 -1.92 6.70 -1.86
CA GLN A 60 -1.30 6.40 -3.16
C GLN A 60 -1.03 7.70 -3.91
N GLY A 61 0.09 7.77 -4.62
CA GLY A 61 0.54 9.03 -5.24
C GLY A 61 -0.51 9.69 -6.14
N ALA A 62 -1.26 8.89 -6.90
CA ALA A 62 -2.31 9.39 -7.80
C ALA A 62 -3.60 9.85 -7.10
N LYS A 63 -3.81 9.48 -5.83
CA LYS A 63 -5.02 9.80 -5.06
C LYS A 63 -4.90 9.53 -3.56
N ILE A 64 -5.36 10.49 -2.77
CA ILE A 64 -5.56 10.36 -1.33
C ILE A 64 -7.04 10.03 -1.04
N ARG A 65 -7.52 8.95 -1.67
CA ARG A 65 -8.90 8.43 -1.57
C ARG A 65 -8.89 6.90 -1.68
N GLY A 66 -9.92 6.25 -1.13
CA GLY A 66 -10.17 4.83 -1.31
C GLY A 66 -10.39 4.38 -2.77
N GLY A 67 -10.14 3.11 -3.05
CA GLY A 67 -10.41 2.52 -4.37
C GLY A 67 -11.86 2.65 -4.85
N HIS A 68 -12.05 2.70 -6.17
CA HIS A 68 -13.34 2.72 -6.84
C HIS A 68 -13.36 1.64 -7.93
N ILE A 69 -14.48 0.92 -8.02
CA ILE A 69 -14.76 0.03 -9.15
C ILE A 69 -16.26 0.06 -9.43
N GLU A 70 -16.61 0.21 -10.70
CA GLU A 70 -18.00 0.20 -11.16
C GLU A 70 -18.61 -1.21 -11.03
N GLY A 71 -19.89 -1.28 -10.66
CA GLY A 71 -20.58 -2.56 -10.42
C GLY A 71 -20.55 -3.52 -11.60
N GLN A 72 -20.58 -3.00 -12.84
CA GLN A 72 -20.43 -3.81 -14.05
C GLN A 72 -19.08 -4.55 -14.15
N LYS A 73 -18.04 -4.03 -13.49
CA LYS A 73 -16.72 -4.69 -13.38
C LYS A 73 -16.66 -5.62 -12.16
N VAL A 74 -17.68 -5.68 -11.29
CA VAL A 74 -17.74 -6.58 -10.11
C VAL A 74 -18.45 -7.88 -10.49
N THR A 75 -17.73 -8.73 -11.20
CA THR A 75 -18.16 -10.10 -11.54
C THR A 75 -18.27 -10.97 -10.28
N GLU A 76 -18.90 -12.14 -10.37
CA GLU A 76 -18.92 -13.11 -9.27
C GLU A 76 -17.52 -13.48 -8.77
N GLU A 77 -16.55 -13.64 -9.67
CA GLU A 77 -15.17 -13.92 -9.29
C GLU A 77 -14.57 -12.76 -8.47
N ILE A 78 -14.78 -11.51 -8.90
CA ILE A 78 -14.30 -10.33 -8.16
C ILE A 78 -15.02 -10.21 -6.81
N ALA A 79 -16.32 -10.46 -6.77
CA ALA A 79 -17.14 -10.43 -5.56
C ALA A 79 -16.61 -11.42 -4.51
N GLN A 80 -16.33 -12.67 -4.92
CA GLN A 80 -15.74 -13.70 -4.06
C GLN A 80 -14.36 -13.33 -3.53
N ILE A 81 -13.47 -12.81 -4.40
CA ILE A 81 -12.12 -12.38 -3.99
C ILE A 81 -12.19 -11.24 -2.96
N ARG A 82 -13.14 -10.32 -3.17
CA ARG A 82 -13.28 -9.11 -2.35
C ARG A 82 -14.12 -9.29 -1.09
N LEU A 83 -14.89 -10.38 -0.99
CA LEU A 83 -15.89 -10.61 0.05
C LEU A 83 -17.00 -9.54 0.03
N VAL A 84 -17.60 -9.35 -1.15
CA VAL A 84 -18.71 -8.42 -1.42
C VAL A 84 -19.75 -9.07 -2.33
N GLU A 85 -20.88 -8.40 -2.57
CA GLU A 85 -21.92 -8.87 -3.48
C GLU A 85 -21.59 -8.57 -4.97
N PRO A 86 -21.94 -9.47 -5.90
CA PRO A 86 -21.73 -9.25 -7.33
C PRO A 86 -22.59 -8.10 -7.87
N GLY A 87 -22.07 -7.37 -8.87
CA GLY A 87 -22.76 -6.26 -9.52
C GLY A 87 -22.83 -4.96 -8.71
N GLN A 88 -22.37 -4.94 -7.46
CA GLN A 88 -22.42 -3.75 -6.62
C GLN A 88 -21.25 -2.81 -6.93
N THR A 89 -21.55 -1.53 -7.22
CA THR A 89 -20.51 -0.49 -7.31
C THR A 89 -19.83 -0.31 -5.96
N ILE A 90 -18.50 -0.33 -5.97
CA ILE A 90 -17.69 -0.22 -4.76
C ILE A 90 -17.09 1.18 -4.68
N ASN A 91 -17.37 1.84 -3.55
CA ASN A 91 -16.67 3.05 -3.12
C ASN A 91 -16.01 2.76 -1.78
N SER A 92 -14.70 2.56 -1.79
CA SER A 92 -13.97 2.32 -0.54
C SER A 92 -13.95 3.60 0.30
N PRO A 93 -13.98 3.49 1.63
CA PRO A 93 -13.79 4.62 2.52
C PRO A 93 -12.48 5.38 2.22
N ASN A 94 -12.41 6.66 2.56
CA ASN A 94 -11.19 7.46 2.41
C ASN A 94 -10.21 7.29 3.58
N ARG A 95 -10.57 6.48 4.59
CA ARG A 95 -9.77 6.18 5.79
C ARG A 95 -10.11 4.80 6.31
N PHE A 96 -9.20 4.22 7.07
CA PHE A 96 -9.50 3.09 7.95
C PHE A 96 -10.34 3.57 9.13
N TYR A 97 -11.22 2.71 9.64
CA TYR A 97 -12.00 2.98 10.85
C TYR A 97 -11.36 2.34 12.09
N GLU A 98 -10.40 1.44 11.87
CA GLU A 98 -9.67 0.66 12.86
C GLU A 98 -8.71 1.52 13.69
N PHE A 99 -8.27 2.66 13.17
CA PHE A 99 -7.34 3.57 13.82
C PHE A 99 -7.58 5.02 13.37
N LYS A 100 -7.29 5.97 14.28
CA LYS A 100 -7.50 7.41 14.06
C LYS A 100 -6.22 8.24 14.21
N ASN A 101 -5.15 7.65 14.72
CA ASN A 101 -3.86 8.28 14.96
C ASN A 101 -2.72 7.25 14.83
N PHE A 102 -1.47 7.70 14.87
CA PHE A 102 -0.31 6.82 14.68
C PHE A 102 -0.12 5.80 15.81
N ASN A 103 -0.52 6.10 17.04
CA ASN A 103 -0.46 5.13 18.15
C ASN A 103 -1.40 3.95 17.87
N GLU A 104 -2.66 4.22 17.54
CA GLU A 104 -3.66 3.20 17.20
C GLU A 104 -3.26 2.42 15.94
N LEU A 105 -2.71 3.10 14.92
CA LEU A 105 -2.20 2.44 13.72
C LEU A 105 -1.08 1.45 14.07
N PHE A 106 -0.12 1.85 14.91
CA PHE A 106 0.97 0.96 15.26
C PHE A 106 0.52 -0.19 16.17
N GLU A 107 -0.44 0.03 17.07
CA GLU A 107 -1.07 -1.07 17.81
C GLU A 107 -1.78 -2.06 16.88
N PHE A 108 -2.44 -1.55 15.84
CA PHE A 108 -3.06 -2.40 14.84
C PHE A 108 -2.03 -3.19 14.03
N VAL A 109 -0.92 -2.56 13.64
CA VAL A 109 0.23 -3.19 12.98
C VAL A 109 0.85 -4.30 13.84
N GLU A 110 1.10 -4.04 15.13
CA GLU A 110 1.59 -5.06 16.07
C GLU A 110 0.62 -6.24 16.15
N ARG A 111 -0.68 -5.98 16.29
CA ARG A 111 -1.69 -7.04 16.36
C ARG A 111 -1.77 -7.86 15.07
N MET A 112 -1.64 -7.22 13.90
CA MET A 112 -1.53 -7.94 12.62
C MET A 112 -0.28 -8.81 12.56
N ARG A 113 0.86 -8.33 13.08
CA ARG A 113 2.08 -9.12 13.15
C ARG A 113 1.90 -10.33 14.08
N ASP A 114 1.28 -10.14 15.24
CA ASP A 114 1.03 -11.21 16.21
C ASP A 114 0.09 -12.29 15.68
N VAL A 115 -1.01 -11.88 15.04
CA VAL A 115 -2.02 -12.82 14.49
C VAL A 115 -1.49 -13.53 13.23
N GLY A 116 -0.81 -12.79 12.35
CA GLY A 116 -0.41 -13.28 11.04
C GLY A 116 0.97 -13.94 11.01
N GLY A 117 1.86 -13.58 11.94
CA GLY A 117 3.24 -14.05 11.95
C GLY A 117 4.08 -13.59 10.74
N LYS A 118 3.68 -12.50 10.07
CA LYS A 118 4.33 -11.95 8.87
C LYS A 118 4.69 -10.47 9.08
N PRO A 119 5.74 -9.96 8.41
CA PRO A 119 6.03 -8.54 8.34
C PRO A 119 4.85 -7.71 7.85
N ILE A 120 4.61 -6.57 8.51
CA ILE A 120 3.54 -5.64 8.22
C ILE A 120 4.15 -4.27 7.91
N GLY A 121 3.88 -3.76 6.72
CA GLY A 121 4.30 -2.42 6.30
C GLY A 121 3.15 -1.47 6.09
N ILE A 122 3.50 -0.22 5.83
CA ILE A 122 2.54 0.83 5.44
C ILE A 122 2.97 1.45 4.12
N LYS A 123 2.00 1.91 3.33
CA LYS A 123 2.23 2.71 2.13
C LYS A 123 1.72 4.13 2.33
N ILE A 124 2.62 5.09 2.15
CA ILE A 124 2.38 6.52 2.39
C ILE A 124 2.65 7.35 1.13
N VAL A 125 2.10 8.57 1.14
CA VAL A 125 2.45 9.65 0.22
C VAL A 125 2.81 10.84 1.09
N VAL A 126 3.96 11.46 0.85
CA VAL A 126 4.39 12.62 1.63
C VAL A 126 3.67 13.86 1.10
N GLY A 127 2.77 14.43 1.89
CA GLY A 127 2.11 15.70 1.60
C GLY A 127 2.08 16.66 2.78
N ASP A 128 2.43 16.18 3.97
CA ASP A 128 2.43 16.92 5.23
C ASP A 128 3.65 16.48 6.04
N LEU A 129 4.55 17.43 6.34
CA LEU A 129 5.79 17.17 7.07
C LEU A 129 5.55 17.02 8.57
N ASP A 130 4.53 17.69 9.11
CA ASP A 130 4.18 17.61 10.53
C ASP A 130 3.63 16.21 10.83
N ALA A 131 2.78 15.68 9.95
CA ALA A 131 2.29 14.30 10.06
C ALA A 131 3.42 13.25 9.92
N LEU A 132 4.39 13.48 9.03
CA LEU A 132 5.56 12.61 8.91
C LEU A 132 6.43 12.65 10.18
N GLU A 133 6.66 13.84 10.75
CA GLU A 133 7.39 14.00 12.00
C GLU A 133 6.62 13.35 13.18
N GLU A 134 5.30 13.53 13.26
CA GLU A 134 4.45 12.89 14.28
C GLU A 134 4.54 11.35 14.20
N MET A 135 4.44 10.79 12.99
CA MET A 135 4.56 9.35 12.76
C MET A 135 5.91 8.82 13.26
N THR A 136 7.01 9.44 12.82
CA THR A 136 8.37 9.01 13.16
C THR A 136 8.71 9.19 14.64
N LYS A 137 8.23 10.29 15.25
CA LYS A 137 8.30 10.52 16.69
C LYS A 137 7.54 9.46 17.46
N THR A 138 6.33 9.11 17.03
CA THR A 138 5.51 8.07 17.65
C THR A 138 6.20 6.70 17.59
N MET A 139 6.86 6.37 16.46
CA MET A 139 7.65 5.14 16.34
C MET A 139 8.80 5.11 17.35
N ARG A 140 9.49 6.25 17.56
CA ARG A 140 10.57 6.37 18.54
C ARG A 140 10.03 6.19 19.96
N ASP A 141 8.99 6.94 20.31
CA ASP A 141 8.49 7.05 21.68
C ASP A 141 7.84 5.74 22.16
N THR A 142 7.13 5.04 21.28
CA THR A 142 6.46 3.77 21.61
C THR A 142 7.33 2.54 21.40
N GLY A 143 8.39 2.66 20.60
CA GLY A 143 9.16 1.51 20.12
C GLY A 143 8.43 0.65 19.09
N LYS A 144 7.17 0.94 18.75
CA LYS A 144 6.33 0.18 17.81
C LYS A 144 6.40 0.78 16.40
N GLY A 145 5.95 0.03 15.40
CA GLY A 145 5.84 0.53 14.04
C GLY A 145 5.87 -0.54 12.96
N PRO A 146 5.77 -0.14 11.69
CA PRO A 146 5.82 -1.06 10.56
C PRO A 146 7.23 -1.61 10.35
N ASP A 147 7.31 -2.81 9.77
CA ASP A 147 8.56 -3.45 9.35
C ASP A 147 9.14 -2.78 8.08
N PHE A 148 8.28 -2.17 7.26
CA PHE A 148 8.67 -1.42 6.07
C PHE A 148 7.70 -0.26 5.76
N ILE A 149 8.22 0.77 5.11
CA ILE A 149 7.43 1.92 4.62
C ILE A 149 7.64 2.02 3.12
N THR A 150 6.56 1.88 2.36
CA THR A 150 6.54 2.22 0.93
C THR A 150 6.22 3.70 0.76
N VAL A 151 7.16 4.47 0.24
CA VAL A 151 6.99 5.87 -0.15
C VAL A 151 6.55 5.91 -1.61
N ASP A 152 5.31 6.34 -1.85
CA ASP A 152 4.76 6.51 -3.19
C ASP A 152 4.83 7.99 -3.58
N GLY A 153 5.59 8.31 -4.62
CA GLY A 153 5.66 9.65 -5.17
C GLY A 153 4.35 10.05 -5.84
N GLY A 154 4.05 11.36 -5.86
CA GLY A 154 2.84 11.92 -6.48
C GLY A 154 2.62 11.47 -7.93
N GLU A 155 3.70 11.15 -8.66
CA GLU A 155 3.64 10.59 -10.00
C GLU A 155 3.16 9.13 -10.10
N GLY A 156 2.67 8.52 -9.00
CA GLY A 156 2.06 7.19 -8.99
C GLY A 156 0.97 7.01 -10.07
N GLY A 157 0.78 5.77 -10.53
CA GLY A 157 -0.32 5.45 -11.48
C GLY A 157 -1.62 5.12 -10.76
N THR A 158 -2.75 5.16 -11.46
CA THR A 158 -4.05 4.66 -11.00
C THR A 158 -4.89 4.21 -12.19
N GLY A 159 -5.78 3.25 -11.99
CA GLY A 159 -6.77 2.85 -13.01
C GLY A 159 -7.99 3.78 -13.06
N ALA A 160 -8.29 4.49 -11.96
CA ALA A 160 -9.40 5.44 -11.89
C ALA A 160 -9.17 6.48 -10.78
N THR A 161 -9.22 7.77 -11.13
CA THR A 161 -9.20 8.91 -10.22
C THR A 161 -9.71 10.17 -10.92
N TYR A 162 -9.92 11.25 -10.17
CA TYR A 162 -10.13 12.59 -10.73
C TYR A 162 -8.79 13.20 -11.15
N GLN A 163 -8.76 13.87 -12.30
CA GLN A 163 -7.54 14.42 -12.88
C GLN A 163 -6.84 15.40 -11.93
N GLU A 164 -7.63 16.23 -11.23
CA GLU A 164 -7.13 17.20 -10.26
C GLU A 164 -6.37 16.54 -9.11
N LEU A 165 -6.79 15.35 -8.69
CA LEU A 165 -6.06 14.58 -7.67
C LEU A 165 -4.78 13.97 -8.24
N ALA A 166 -4.83 13.46 -9.47
CA ALA A 166 -3.66 12.86 -10.12
C ALA A 166 -2.52 13.86 -10.31
N ASP A 167 -2.84 15.13 -10.55
CA ASP A 167 -1.87 16.16 -10.90
C ASP A 167 -1.29 16.90 -9.68
N ALA A 168 -2.00 16.92 -8.55
CA ALA A 168 -1.71 17.87 -7.47
C ALA A 168 -1.33 17.25 -6.11
N VAL A 169 -1.52 15.94 -5.90
CA VAL A 169 -1.36 15.36 -4.55
C VAL A 169 0.02 14.71 -4.35
N GLY A 170 0.66 15.08 -3.24
CA GLY A 170 1.90 14.47 -2.78
C GLY A 170 3.18 15.00 -3.44
N LEU A 171 4.29 14.84 -2.74
CA LEU A 171 5.61 15.17 -3.25
C LEU A 171 6.09 14.11 -4.26
N PRO A 172 6.87 14.51 -5.28
CA PRO A 172 7.51 13.56 -6.18
C PRO A 172 8.47 12.62 -5.44
N ILE A 173 8.71 11.39 -5.95
CA ILE A 173 9.51 10.39 -5.22
C ILE A 173 10.92 10.89 -4.90
N MET A 174 11.54 11.66 -5.81
CA MET A 174 12.89 12.18 -5.65
C MET A 174 13.00 13.24 -4.53
N SER A 175 11.88 13.85 -4.15
CA SER A 175 11.80 14.76 -3.01
C SER A 175 11.33 14.05 -1.74
N ALA A 176 10.31 13.19 -1.86
CA ALA A 176 9.68 12.51 -0.74
C ALA A 176 10.62 11.51 -0.05
N LEU A 177 11.36 10.72 -0.82
CA LEU A 177 12.20 9.64 -0.31
C LEU A 177 13.31 10.13 0.63
N PRO A 178 14.17 11.10 0.26
CA PRO A 178 15.21 11.59 1.17
C PRO A 178 14.62 12.22 2.44
N LEU A 179 13.47 12.91 2.35
CA LEU A 179 12.80 13.47 3.53
C LEU A 179 12.39 12.39 4.54
N VAL A 180 11.83 11.28 4.05
CA VAL A 180 11.45 10.15 4.92
C VAL A 180 12.70 9.49 5.52
N ASP A 181 13.73 9.24 4.71
CA ASP A 181 14.98 8.64 5.17
C ASP A 181 15.68 9.49 6.25
N GLU A 182 15.80 10.80 6.02
CA GLU A 182 16.38 11.75 6.97
C GLU A 182 15.55 11.87 8.25
N MET A 183 14.21 11.90 8.14
CA MET A 183 13.34 11.96 9.32
C MET A 183 13.49 10.71 10.19
N LEU A 184 13.51 9.52 9.58
CA LEU A 184 13.73 8.27 10.30
C LEU A 184 15.12 8.23 10.96
N LYS A 185 16.15 8.79 10.32
CA LYS A 185 17.50 8.92 10.90
C LYS A 185 17.52 9.91 12.06
N LYS A 186 16.91 11.09 11.91
CA LYS A 186 16.78 12.13 12.95
C LYS A 186 16.17 11.58 14.23
N TYR A 187 15.15 10.72 14.11
CA TYR A 187 14.49 10.09 15.26
C TYR A 187 15.12 8.76 15.71
N GLY A 188 16.21 8.32 15.07
CA GLY A 188 16.94 7.10 15.47
C GLY A 188 16.19 5.79 15.17
N VAL A 189 15.19 5.82 14.28
CA VAL A 189 14.33 4.67 13.99
C VAL A 189 14.59 4.02 12.63
N ARG A 190 15.44 4.63 11.79
CA ARG A 190 15.75 4.17 10.41
C ARG A 190 16.19 2.72 10.31
N ASN A 191 16.98 2.23 11.28
CA ASN A 191 17.52 0.86 11.25
C ASN A 191 16.48 -0.23 11.51
N ARG A 192 15.26 0.14 11.91
CA ARG A 192 14.18 -0.79 12.25
C ARG A 192 13.20 -1.01 11.10
N VAL A 193 13.33 -0.24 10.02
CA VAL A 193 12.34 -0.19 8.93
C VAL A 193 13.04 -0.25 7.59
N LYS A 194 12.49 -1.04 6.66
CA LYS A 194 12.89 -1.00 5.25
C LYS A 194 12.14 0.08 4.48
N LEU A 195 12.85 0.87 3.69
CA LEU A 195 12.24 1.86 2.81
C LEU A 195 12.06 1.31 1.40
N ILE A 196 10.86 1.42 0.87
CA ILE A 196 10.53 0.98 -0.49
C ILE A 196 10.11 2.21 -1.31
N ALA A 197 10.81 2.49 -2.41
CA ALA A 197 10.44 3.59 -3.29
C ALA A 197 9.48 3.14 -4.39
N SER A 198 8.46 3.95 -4.66
CA SER A 198 7.49 3.76 -5.76
C SER A 198 7.18 5.13 -6.38
N GLY A 199 7.18 5.23 -7.72
CA GLY A 199 6.95 6.53 -8.39
C GLY A 199 7.60 6.63 -9.77
N LYS A 200 7.00 6.02 -10.80
CA LYS A 200 7.51 5.99 -12.20
C LYS A 200 9.03 5.71 -12.34
N LEU A 201 9.58 4.87 -11.46
CA LEU A 201 10.98 4.41 -11.49
C LEU A 201 11.15 3.27 -12.50
N THR A 202 11.01 3.58 -13.79
CA THR A 202 10.93 2.58 -14.87
C THR A 202 12.27 2.24 -15.54
N SER A 203 13.35 2.94 -15.20
CA SER A 203 14.66 2.77 -15.83
C SER A 203 15.75 2.50 -14.78
N PRO A 204 16.82 1.75 -15.12
CA PRO A 204 17.86 1.37 -14.15
C PRO A 204 18.55 2.56 -13.46
N ASP A 205 18.75 3.66 -14.17
CA ASP A 205 19.31 4.91 -13.64
C ASP A 205 18.43 5.51 -12.53
N LYS A 206 17.12 5.57 -12.75
CA LYS A 206 16.16 6.04 -11.73
C LYS A 206 16.12 5.13 -10.51
N VAL A 207 16.20 3.81 -10.73
CA VAL A 207 16.29 2.82 -9.65
C VAL A 207 17.58 3.04 -8.84
N ALA A 208 18.72 3.22 -9.50
CA ALA A 208 19.99 3.47 -8.84
C ALA A 208 19.96 4.77 -8.01
N VAL A 209 19.37 5.84 -8.55
CA VAL A 209 19.19 7.11 -7.81
C VAL A 209 18.30 6.92 -6.58
N ALA A 210 17.17 6.20 -6.70
CA ALA A 210 16.29 5.94 -5.56
C ALA A 210 17.01 5.13 -4.45
N LEU A 211 17.79 4.11 -4.82
CA LEU A 211 18.59 3.35 -3.86
C LEU A 211 19.64 4.24 -3.17
N ALA A 212 20.31 5.12 -3.92
CA ALA A 212 21.28 6.07 -3.36
C ALA A 212 20.62 7.11 -2.42
N MET A 213 19.35 7.44 -2.64
CA MET A 213 18.56 8.36 -1.81
C MET A 213 18.00 7.72 -0.53
N GLY A 214 18.29 6.44 -0.28
CA GLY A 214 17.95 5.76 0.98
C GLY A 214 16.87 4.69 0.86
N ALA A 215 16.39 4.35 -0.34
CA ALA A 215 15.54 3.18 -0.52
C ALA A 215 16.34 1.88 -0.31
N ASP A 216 15.73 0.91 0.37
CA ASP A 216 16.20 -0.47 0.47
C ASP A 216 15.67 -1.32 -0.71
N LEU A 217 14.47 -1.01 -1.22
CA LEU A 217 13.84 -1.69 -2.37
C LEU A 217 13.14 -0.68 -3.29
N VAL A 218 12.88 -1.09 -4.53
CA VAL A 218 12.10 -0.30 -5.50
C VAL A 218 10.95 -1.12 -6.07
N ASN A 219 9.74 -0.57 -5.97
CA ASN A 219 8.55 -1.12 -6.58
C ASN A 219 8.35 -0.52 -7.99
N ILE A 220 8.21 -1.40 -8.98
CA ILE A 220 7.93 -1.02 -10.36
C ILE A 220 6.55 -1.58 -10.72
N ALA A 221 5.65 -0.73 -11.19
CA ALA A 221 4.32 -1.14 -11.67
C ALA A 221 4.15 -0.77 -13.14
N ARG A 222 4.19 0.54 -13.45
CA ARG A 222 4.00 1.05 -14.82
C ARG A 222 4.97 0.44 -15.84
N GLY A 223 6.24 0.24 -15.46
CA GLY A 223 7.23 -0.42 -16.31
C GLY A 223 6.80 -1.84 -16.72
N PHE A 224 6.27 -2.62 -15.78
CA PHE A 224 5.77 -3.96 -16.08
C PHE A 224 4.47 -3.92 -16.89
N MET A 225 3.57 -2.97 -16.63
CA MET A 225 2.37 -2.80 -17.47
C MET A 225 2.72 -2.54 -18.93
N ILE A 226 3.72 -1.70 -19.21
CA ILE A 226 4.22 -1.45 -20.58
C ILE A 226 4.80 -2.75 -21.15
N SER A 227 5.60 -3.48 -20.37
CA SER A 227 6.23 -4.72 -20.84
C SER A 227 5.24 -5.81 -21.27
N VAL A 228 4.01 -5.77 -20.74
CA VAL A 228 2.93 -6.71 -21.09
C VAL A 228 1.91 -6.13 -22.08
N GLY A 229 2.16 -4.94 -22.64
CA GLY A 229 1.39 -4.38 -23.76
C GLY A 229 0.57 -3.12 -23.48
N CYS A 230 0.71 -2.48 -22.31
CA CYS A 230 0.11 -1.17 -22.09
C CYS A 230 0.70 -0.13 -23.06
N ILE A 231 -0.16 0.49 -23.86
CA ILE A 231 0.18 1.52 -24.84
C ILE A 231 -0.03 2.95 -24.34
N MET A 232 -0.32 3.14 -23.05
CA MET A 232 -0.62 4.45 -22.44
C MET A 232 -1.81 5.19 -23.07
N ALA A 233 -2.88 4.47 -23.39
CA ALA A 233 -4.10 5.08 -23.95
C ALA A 233 -5.00 5.78 -22.89
N GLU A 234 -4.69 5.61 -21.60
CA GLU A 234 -5.39 6.25 -20.46
C GLU A 234 -6.90 5.94 -20.34
N ILE A 235 -7.35 4.84 -20.95
CA ILE A 235 -8.73 4.31 -20.90
C ILE A 235 -8.81 2.99 -20.09
N CYS A 236 -8.24 3.00 -18.88
CA CYS A 236 -8.05 1.83 -18.01
C CYS A 236 -9.33 1.22 -17.40
#